data_AF-A0AAD8ECT6-F1
#
_entry.id   AF-A0AAD8ECT6-F1
#
_cell.length_a   1.000
_cell.length_b   1.000
_cell.length_c   1.000
_cell.angle_alpha   90.00
_cell.angle_beta   90.00
_cell.angle_gamma   90.00
#
_symmetry.space_group_name_H-M   'P 1'
#
loop_
_entity.id
_entity.type
_entity.pdbx_description
1 polymer ?
#
loop_
_entity_poly.entity_id
_entity_poly.type
_entity_poly.pdbx_seq_one_letter_code
_entity_poly.pdbx_strand_id
1 'polypeptide(L)'
;PIFKSNNSPIFKSNNSPIFKSNNSPIFKSNNSPIFKSNNSPIFKSNNSPIFKSNNSPIFKSNNSPIFKSNNSPIFKSNNSPIFKSNNSPIFKSNNSPIFKSNNSPIFKSNNSPIFKSNNSPIFKSNNSPIFKSNNSPIFKSNNSPIFKSNNSPIFKSNNSPIFKSNNSPIFKSNNSPIFKSNNSPIF
;
A
#
# COMPACT_ATOMS: atom_id res chain seq x y z
N PRO A 1 16.83 -3.68 -23.76
CA PRO A 1 16.33 -2.75 -24.81
C PRO A 1 15.59 -1.56 -24.18
N ILE A 2 15.70 -0.38 -24.79
CA ILE A 2 15.06 0.85 -24.33
C ILE A 2 13.97 1.23 -25.34
N PHE A 3 12.76 1.44 -24.86
CA PHE A 3 11.63 1.83 -25.68
C PHE A 3 11.06 3.17 -25.21
N LYS A 4 10.74 4.04 -26.16
CA LYS A 4 10.11 5.34 -25.93
C LYS A 4 8.85 5.42 -26.80
N SER A 5 7.74 5.85 -26.22
CA SER A 5 6.50 6.09 -26.97
C SER A 5 5.77 7.30 -26.40
N ASN A 6 5.30 8.18 -27.29
CA ASN A 6 4.41 9.26 -26.90
C ASN A 6 2.93 8.85 -26.96
N ASN A 7 2.61 7.69 -27.53
CA ASN A 7 1.24 7.19 -27.70
C ASN A 7 0.85 6.20 -26.60
N SER A 8 -0.28 5.50 -26.79
CA SER A 8 -0.80 4.43 -25.89
C SER A 8 -0.56 3.01 -26.45
N PRO A 9 0.71 2.59 -26.67
CA PRO A 9 1.01 1.31 -27.28
C PRO A 9 0.72 0.13 -26.35
N ILE A 10 0.55 -1.02 -26.97
CA ILE A 10 0.51 -2.32 -26.29
C ILE A 10 1.86 -2.98 -26.49
N PHE A 11 2.55 -3.29 -25.38
CA PHE A 11 3.86 -3.92 -25.40
C PHE A 11 3.85 -5.24 -24.63
N LYS A 12 4.53 -6.23 -25.19
CA LYS A 12 4.85 -7.51 -24.54
C LYS A 12 6.35 -7.70 -24.59
N SER A 13 6.96 -8.04 -23.46
CA SER A 13 8.39 -8.37 -23.42
C SER A 13 8.67 -9.50 -22.43
N ASN A 14 9.47 -10.47 -22.84
CA ASN A 14 9.95 -11.51 -21.94
C ASN A 14 11.22 -11.10 -21.18
N ASN A 15 11.85 -9.97 -21.53
CA ASN A 15 13.13 -9.56 -20.97
C ASN A 15 12.96 -8.49 -19.88
N SER A 16 14.06 -7.83 -19.48
CA SER A 16 14.13 -6.70 -18.53
C SER A 16 14.31 -5.34 -19.26
N PRO A 17 13.36 -4.91 -20.10
CA PRO A 17 13.44 -3.67 -20.86
C PRO A 17 13.26 -2.43 -19.98
N ILE A 18 13.72 -1.29 -20.50
CA ILE A 18 13.43 0.02 -19.94
C ILE A 18 12.40 0.71 -20.85
N PHE A 19 11.27 1.10 -20.28
CA PHE A 19 10.18 1.76 -20.98
C PHE A 19 9.93 3.17 -20.44
N LYS A 20 9.76 4.12 -21.35
CA LYS A 20 9.32 5.49 -21.07
C LYS A 20 8.11 5.81 -21.94
N SER A 21 7.01 6.25 -21.33
CA SER A 21 5.81 6.65 -22.06
C SER A 21 5.13 7.87 -21.47
N ASN A 22 4.64 8.78 -22.30
CA ASN A 22 3.88 9.92 -21.78
C ASN A 22 2.41 9.56 -21.49
N ASN A 23 1.81 8.68 -22.30
CA ASN A 23 0.37 8.37 -22.23
C ASN A 23 0.05 7.10 -21.42
N SER A 24 -0.98 6.36 -21.84
CA SER A 24 -1.60 5.23 -21.14
C SER A 24 -1.29 3.89 -21.81
N PRO A 25 0.00 3.47 -21.91
CA PRO A 25 0.30 2.18 -22.54
C PRO A 25 -0.20 1.01 -21.71
N ILE A 26 -0.38 -0.11 -22.40
CA ILE A 26 -0.65 -1.40 -21.78
C ILE A 26 0.63 -2.24 -21.90
N PHE A 27 1.16 -2.67 -20.77
CA PHE A 27 2.42 -3.39 -20.72
C PHE A 27 2.28 -4.74 -20.00
N LYS A 28 2.85 -5.78 -20.60
CA LYS A 28 2.98 -7.12 -20.01
C LYS A 28 4.44 -7.57 -20.07
N SER A 29 5.00 -7.98 -18.93
CA SER A 29 6.31 -8.65 -18.90
C SER A 29 6.42 -9.81 -17.95
N ASN A 30 7.27 -10.77 -18.27
CA ASN A 30 7.58 -11.84 -17.34
C ASN A 30 8.66 -11.42 -16.33
N ASN A 31 9.67 -10.68 -16.78
CA ASN A 31 10.86 -10.36 -15.98
C ASN A 31 10.77 -9.01 -15.24
N SER A 32 11.91 -8.36 -15.01
CA SER A 32 12.11 -7.18 -14.15
C SER A 32 12.30 -5.89 -14.97
N PRO A 33 11.29 -5.42 -15.72
CA PRO A 33 11.40 -4.17 -16.47
C PRO A 33 11.48 -2.96 -15.55
N ILE A 34 12.02 -1.88 -16.10
CA ILE A 34 11.93 -0.55 -15.51
C ILE A 34 10.97 0.27 -16.33
N PHE A 35 9.91 0.77 -15.72
CA PHE A 35 8.86 1.50 -16.40
C PHE A 35 8.65 2.89 -15.80
N LYS A 36 8.57 3.90 -16.66
CA LYS A 36 8.26 5.29 -16.29
C LYS A 36 7.12 5.81 -17.16
N SER A 37 6.06 6.33 -16.54
CA SER A 37 5.00 7.04 -17.27
C SER A 37 4.47 8.28 -16.58
N ASN A 38 3.89 9.20 -17.35
CA ASN A 38 3.20 10.34 -16.76
C ASN A 38 1.73 10.01 -16.46
N ASN A 39 1.03 9.36 -17.39
CA ASN A 39 -0.42 9.16 -17.31
C ASN A 39 -0.83 7.83 -16.63
N SER A 40 -1.87 7.17 -17.14
CA SER A 40 -2.58 6.04 -16.55
C SER A 40 -2.27 4.71 -17.25
N PRO A 41 -1.03 4.20 -17.18
CA PRO A 41 -0.69 2.92 -17.81
C PRO A 41 -1.36 1.76 -17.08
N ILE A 42 -1.55 0.67 -17.82
CA ILE A 42 -1.94 -0.62 -17.27
C ILE A 42 -0.75 -1.55 -17.38
N PHE A 43 -0.26 -2.03 -16.25
CA PHE A 43 0.95 -2.82 -16.18
C PHE A 43 0.70 -4.16 -15.47
N LYS A 44 1.19 -5.24 -16.08
CA LYS A 44 1.20 -6.59 -15.51
C LYS A 44 2.60 -7.17 -15.57
N SER A 45 3.11 -7.68 -14.45
CA SER A 45 4.35 -8.46 -14.44
C SER A 45 4.35 -9.67 -13.53
N ASN A 46 5.16 -10.67 -13.84
CA ASN A 46 5.35 -11.78 -12.91
C ASN A 46 6.42 -11.46 -11.86
N ASN A 47 7.57 -10.92 -12.28
CA ASN A 47 8.74 -10.75 -11.41
C ASN A 47 8.78 -9.38 -10.70
N SER A 48 9.97 -8.79 -10.58
CA SER A 48 10.31 -7.64 -9.74
C SER A 48 10.50 -6.34 -10.57
N PRO A 49 9.44 -5.80 -11.18
CA PRO A 49 9.57 -4.56 -11.94
C PRO A 49 9.82 -3.37 -11.02
N ILE A 50 10.44 -2.35 -11.59
CA ILE A 50 10.53 -1.02 -10.97
C ILE A 50 9.64 -0.08 -11.77
N PHE A 51 8.64 0.47 -11.11
CA PHE A 51 7.62 1.28 -11.75
C PHE A 51 7.52 2.67 -11.10
N LYS A 52 7.48 3.70 -11.94
CA LYS A 52 7.25 5.09 -11.53
C LYS A 52 6.15 5.70 -12.40
N SER A 53 5.13 6.29 -11.78
CA SER A 53 4.14 7.08 -12.52
C SER A 53 3.66 8.32 -11.80
N ASN A 54 3.22 9.34 -12.52
CA ASN A 54 2.62 10.51 -11.88
C ASN A 54 1.14 10.30 -11.57
N ASN A 55 0.35 9.78 -12.52
CA ASN A 55 -1.11 9.74 -12.42
C ASN A 55 -1.66 8.43 -11.79
N SER A 56 -2.69 7.85 -12.40
CA SER A 56 -3.53 6.76 -11.88
C SER A 56 -3.23 5.43 -12.59
N PRO A 57 -2.05 4.84 -12.41
CA PRO A 57 -1.72 3.56 -13.02
C PRO A 57 -2.54 2.43 -12.39
N ILE A 58 -2.78 1.40 -13.20
CA ILE A 58 -3.29 0.11 -12.72
C ILE A 58 -2.16 -0.89 -12.83
N PHE A 59 -1.73 -1.44 -11.70
CA PHE A 59 -0.58 -2.32 -11.62
C PHE A 59 -0.93 -3.65 -10.96
N LYS A 60 -0.49 -4.74 -11.58
CA LYS A 60 -0.59 -6.10 -11.02
C LYS A 60 0.77 -6.79 -11.08
N SER A 61 1.22 -7.38 -9.99
CA SER A 61 2.41 -8.23 -10.01
C SER A 61 2.32 -9.45 -9.11
N ASN A 62 3.05 -10.52 -9.44
CA ASN A 62 3.12 -11.66 -8.52
C ASN A 62 4.20 -11.46 -7.44
N ASN A 63 5.40 -11.02 -7.81
CA ASN A 63 6.56 -11.01 -6.92
C ASN A 63 6.76 -9.67 -6.17
N SER A 64 7.99 -9.15 -6.14
CA SER A 64 8.47 -8.05 -5.29
C SER A 64 8.68 -6.76 -6.10
N PRO A 65 7.61 -6.14 -6.63
CA PRO A 65 7.75 -4.89 -7.36
C PRO A 65 8.15 -3.74 -6.44
N ILE A 66 8.85 -2.77 -7.02
CA ILE A 66 9.08 -1.47 -6.40
C ILE A 66 8.26 -0.44 -7.16
N PHE A 67 7.33 0.20 -6.47
CA PHE A 67 6.37 1.10 -7.08
C PHE A 67 6.37 2.47 -6.40
N LYS A 68 6.39 3.52 -7.22
CA LYS A 68 6.23 4.91 -6.78
C LYS A 68 5.18 5.61 -7.63
N SER A 69 4.22 6.27 -6.99
CA SER A 69 3.29 7.14 -7.72
C SER A 69 2.89 8.40 -6.96
N ASN A 70 2.51 9.46 -7.68
CA ASN A 70 2.03 10.66 -7.00
C ASN A 70 0.52 10.58 -6.68
N ASN A 71 -0.30 10.13 -7.64
CA ASN A 71 -1.76 10.24 -7.53
C ASN A 71 -2.44 8.98 -6.96
N SER A 72 -3.48 8.48 -7.62
CA SER A 72 -4.42 7.44 -7.16
C SER A 72 -4.18 6.09 -7.88
N PRO A 73 -3.04 5.43 -7.64
CA PRO A 73 -2.75 4.14 -8.23
C PRO A 73 -3.69 3.06 -7.69
N ILE A 74 -3.99 2.08 -8.54
CA ILE A 74 -4.60 0.82 -8.11
C ILE A 74 -3.55 -0.26 -8.23
N PHE A 75 -3.22 -0.89 -7.12
CA PHE A 75 -2.13 -1.85 -7.04
C PHE A 75 -2.57 -3.17 -6.42
N LYS A 76 -2.19 -4.28 -7.06
CA LYS A 76 -2.38 -5.63 -6.54
C LYS A 76 -1.07 -6.40 -6.62
N SER A 77 -0.66 -7.04 -5.52
CA SER A 77 0.48 -7.97 -5.56
C SER A 77 0.33 -9.18 -4.66
N ASN A 78 0.93 -10.30 -5.02
CA ASN A 78 0.89 -11.47 -4.14
C ASN A 78 1.97 -11.41 -3.05
N ASN A 79 3.21 -11.06 -3.40
CA ASN A 79 4.36 -11.18 -2.50
C ASN A 79 4.67 -9.89 -1.71
N SER A 80 5.94 -9.47 -1.69
CA SER A 80 6.50 -8.42 -0.83
C SER A 80 6.79 -7.13 -1.61
N PRO A 81 5.76 -6.41 -2.08
CA PRO A 81 5.95 -5.15 -2.78
C PRO A 81 6.49 -4.06 -1.86
N ILE A 82 7.24 -3.14 -2.44
CA ILE A 82 7.57 -1.87 -1.80
C ILE A 82 6.82 -0.77 -2.53
N PHE A 83 5.96 -0.06 -1.81
CA PHE A 83 5.06 0.90 -2.40
C PHE A 83 5.16 2.26 -1.70
N LYS A 84 5.26 3.32 -2.51
CA LYS A 84 5.22 4.70 -2.04
C LYS A 84 4.22 5.49 -2.87
N SER A 85 3.31 6.21 -2.22
CA SER A 85 2.44 7.16 -2.94
C SER A 85 2.09 8.41 -2.16
N ASN A 86 1.84 9.52 -2.84
CA ASN A 86 1.47 10.75 -2.12
C ASN A 86 -0.03 10.77 -1.82
N ASN A 87 -0.90 10.45 -2.77
CA ASN A 87 -2.34 10.69 -2.65
C ASN A 87 -3.14 9.48 -2.14
N SER A 88 -4.18 9.06 -2.86
CA SER A 88 -5.20 8.09 -2.45
C SER A 88 -5.05 6.74 -3.18
N PRO A 89 -3.97 5.99 -2.90
CA PRO A 89 -3.77 4.67 -3.50
C PRO A 89 -4.80 3.66 -2.99
N ILE A 90 -5.18 2.73 -3.87
CA ILE A 90 -5.89 1.52 -3.48
C ILE A 90 -4.93 0.36 -3.62
N PHE A 91 -4.63 -0.31 -2.51
CA PHE A 91 -3.61 -1.35 -2.46
C PHE A 91 -4.16 -2.64 -1.86
N LYS A 92 -3.86 -3.76 -2.54
CA LYS A 92 -4.15 -5.11 -2.05
C LYS A 92 -2.91 -5.98 -2.15
N SER A 93 -2.57 -6.67 -1.07
CA SER A 93 -1.51 -7.68 -1.13
C SER A 93 -1.74 -8.89 -0.25
N ASN A 94 -1.20 -10.05 -0.62
CA ASN A 94 -1.35 -11.23 0.24
C ASN A 94 -0.27 -11.28 1.33
N ASN A 95 1.00 -11.03 0.99
CA ASN A 95 2.12 -11.27 1.91
C ASN A 95 2.55 -10.04 2.73
N SER A 96 3.84 -9.70 2.72
CA SER A 96 4.51 -8.73 3.58
C SER A 96 4.88 -7.44 2.82
N PRO A 97 3.88 -6.63 2.42
CA PRO A 97 4.14 -5.36 1.75
C PRO A 97 4.77 -4.35 2.71
N ILE A 98 5.63 -3.48 2.15
CA ILE A 98 6.04 -2.24 2.81
C ILE A 98 5.38 -1.09 2.09
N PHE A 99 4.55 -0.35 2.81
CA PHE A 99 3.73 0.70 2.25
C PHE A 99 3.92 2.02 2.99
N LYS A 100 4.12 3.09 2.21
CA LYS A 100 4.17 4.46 2.70
C LYS A 100 3.25 5.34 1.89
N SER A 101 2.39 6.11 2.54
CA SER A 101 1.61 7.15 1.85
C SER A 101 1.42 8.42 2.65
N ASN A 102 1.17 9.55 1.99
CA ASN A 102 0.89 10.78 2.72
C ASN A 102 -0.60 10.91 3.04
N ASN A 103 -1.48 10.71 2.06
CA ASN A 103 -2.90 11.06 2.20
C ASN A 103 -3.79 9.89 2.68
N SER A 104 -4.86 9.58 1.95
CA SER A 104 -5.96 8.69 2.33
C SER A 104 -5.89 7.34 1.57
N PRO A 105 -4.89 6.49 1.86
CA PRO A 105 -4.79 5.18 1.23
C PRO A 105 -5.91 4.24 1.71
N ILE A 106 -6.34 3.36 0.80
CA ILE A 106 -7.15 2.19 1.16
C ILE A 106 -6.26 0.96 1.00
N PHE A 107 -6.01 0.27 2.10
CA PHE A 107 -5.07 -0.83 2.14
C PHE A 107 -5.71 -2.10 2.70
N LYS A 108 -5.50 -3.21 2.00
CA LYS A 108 -5.89 -4.55 2.45
C LYS A 108 -4.72 -5.51 2.34
N SER A 109 -4.44 -6.26 3.40
CA SER A 109 -3.46 -7.35 3.32
C SER A 109 -3.80 -8.57 4.16
N ASN A 110 -3.34 -9.75 3.77
CA ASN A 110 -3.58 -10.94 4.59
C ASN A 110 -2.52 -11.09 5.70
N ASN A 111 -1.23 -10.95 5.37
CA ASN A 111 -0.15 -11.30 6.28
C ASN A 111 0.38 -10.12 7.12
N SER A 112 1.69 -9.88 7.10
CA SER A 112 2.44 -8.98 7.98
C SER A 112 2.89 -7.70 7.26
N PRO A 113 1.97 -6.80 6.90
CA PRO A 113 2.31 -5.54 6.26
C PRO A 113 3.03 -4.60 7.24
N ILE A 114 3.94 -3.79 6.69
CA ILE A 114 4.46 -2.61 7.38
C ILE A 114 3.89 -1.39 6.69
N PHE A 115 3.08 -0.62 7.44
CA PHE A 115 2.33 0.50 6.90
C PHE A 115 2.64 1.78 7.66
N LYS A 116 2.90 2.85 6.90
CA LYS A 116 3.06 4.21 7.42
C LYS A 116 2.20 5.17 6.61
N SER A 117 1.41 5.99 7.29
CA SER A 117 0.69 7.09 6.63
C SER A 117 0.60 8.37 7.45
N ASN A 118 0.52 9.52 6.81
CA ASN A 118 0.33 10.76 7.57
C ASN A 118 -1.16 11.01 7.90
N ASN A 119 -2.05 10.88 6.93
CA ASN A 119 -3.45 11.32 7.08
C ASN A 119 -4.41 10.21 7.53
N SER A 120 -5.52 10.03 6.83
CA SER A 120 -6.67 9.19 7.19
C SER A 120 -6.72 7.89 6.38
N PRO A 121 -5.82 6.93 6.64
CA PRO A 121 -5.83 5.64 5.96
C PRO A 121 -7.01 4.78 6.41
N ILE A 122 -7.51 3.96 5.49
CA ILE A 122 -8.40 2.84 5.81
C ILE A 122 -7.59 1.57 5.63
N PHE A 123 -7.40 0.83 6.72
CA PHE A 123 -6.54 -0.33 6.75
C PHE A 123 -7.27 -1.57 7.26
N LYS A 124 -7.13 -2.68 6.53
CA LYS A 124 -7.63 -4.00 6.94
C LYS A 124 -6.53 -5.04 6.81
N SER A 125 -6.30 -5.82 7.87
CA SER A 125 -5.39 -6.96 7.79
C SER A 125 -5.85 -8.18 8.57
N ASN A 126 -5.49 -9.38 8.14
CA ASN A 126 -5.82 -10.57 8.92
C ASN A 126 -4.78 -10.83 10.03
N ASN A 127 -3.49 -10.77 9.72
CA ASN A 127 -2.45 -11.22 10.64
C ASN A 127 -1.86 -10.09 11.51
N SER A 128 -0.53 -9.98 11.57
CA SER A 128 0.23 -9.14 12.50
C SER A 128 0.82 -7.91 11.79
N PRO A 129 0.01 -6.89 11.44
CA PRO A 129 0.51 -5.68 10.81
C PRO A 129 1.28 -4.81 11.79
N ILE A 130 2.24 -4.06 11.26
CA ILE A 130 2.85 -2.94 11.96
C ILE A 130 2.35 -1.67 11.30
N PHE A 131 1.61 -0.86 12.06
CA PHE A 131 0.94 0.31 11.56
C PHE A 131 1.35 1.56 12.33
N LYS A 132 1.67 2.62 11.59
CA LYS A 132 1.93 3.95 12.13
C LYS A 132 1.15 5.00 11.34
N SER A 133 0.41 5.86 12.04
CA SER A 133 -0.20 7.03 11.43
C SER A 133 -0.13 8.29 12.27
N ASN A 134 -0.23 9.47 11.67
CA ASN A 134 -0.31 10.70 12.45
C ASN A 134 -1.77 11.05 12.78
N ASN A 135 -2.67 11.03 11.79
CA ASN A 135 -4.03 11.54 11.96
C ASN A 135 -5.04 10.47 12.39
N SER A 136 -6.21 10.40 11.74
CA SER A 136 -7.38 9.60 12.11
C SER A 136 -7.52 8.35 11.23
N PRO A 137 -6.73 7.29 11.46
CA PRO A 137 -6.85 6.06 10.72
C PRO A 137 -8.09 5.28 11.15
N ILE A 138 -8.65 4.54 10.20
CA ILE A 138 -9.61 3.47 10.48
C ILE A 138 -8.89 2.15 10.27
N PHE A 139 -8.75 1.39 11.35
CA PHE A 139 -7.96 0.17 11.36
C PHE A 139 -8.80 -1.02 11.83
N LYS A 140 -8.74 -2.11 11.06
CA LYS A 140 -9.36 -3.40 11.43
C LYS A 140 -8.33 -4.52 11.28
N SER A 141 -8.17 -5.33 12.33
CA SER A 141 -7.36 -6.55 12.25
C SER A 141 -8.00 -7.74 12.94
N ASN A 142 -7.67 -8.95 12.50
CA ASN A 142 -8.10 -10.15 13.24
C ASN A 142 -7.10 -10.51 14.36
N ASN A 143 -5.80 -10.53 14.05
CA ASN A 143 -4.80 -11.03 15.00
C ASN A 143 -4.15 -9.93 15.86
N SER A 144 -2.83 -9.97 16.04
CA SER A 144 -2.03 -9.17 16.98
C SER A 144 -1.32 -8.00 16.27
N PRO A 145 -2.01 -6.89 15.97
CA PRO A 145 -1.38 -5.74 15.35
C PRO A 145 -0.53 -4.95 16.36
N ILE A 146 0.50 -4.31 15.84
CA ILE A 146 1.21 -3.24 16.55
C ILE A 146 0.79 -1.92 15.91
N PHE A 147 0.12 -1.09 16.69
CA PHE A 147 -0.48 0.14 16.21
C PHE A 147 0.04 1.35 16.99
N LYS A 148 0.43 2.39 16.26
CA LYS A 148 0.79 3.70 16.83
C LYS A 148 0.07 4.81 16.06
N SER A 149 -0.63 5.68 16.77
CA SER A 149 -1.19 6.92 16.20
C SER A 149 -0.90 8.14 17.06
N ASN A 150 -0.91 9.35 16.48
CA ASN A 150 -0.89 10.56 17.29
C ASN A 150 -2.32 11.00 17.65
N ASN A 151 -3.24 11.03 16.67
CA ASN A 151 -4.58 11.58 16.88
C ASN A 151 -5.60 10.51 17.30
N SER A 152 -6.85 10.65 16.84
CA SER A 152 -8.03 9.86 17.21
C SER A 152 -8.31 8.72 16.21
N PRO A 153 -7.68 7.54 16.38
CA PRO A 153 -7.94 6.40 15.52
C PRO A 153 -9.25 5.70 15.91
N ILE A 154 -9.85 5.06 14.91
CA ILE A 154 -10.89 4.05 15.11
C ILE A 154 -10.25 2.70 14.91
N PHE A 155 -10.21 1.90 15.96
CA PHE A 155 -9.50 0.64 15.97
C PHE A 155 -10.42 -0.52 16.36
N LYS A 156 -10.39 -1.59 15.57
CA LYS A 156 -11.06 -2.85 15.88
C LYS A 156 -10.11 -4.04 15.73
N SER A 157 -9.96 -4.85 16.77
CA SER A 157 -9.24 -6.13 16.73
C SER A 157 -10.10 -7.28 17.26
N ASN A 158 -9.80 -8.51 16.85
CA ASN A 158 -10.35 -9.68 17.55
C ASN A 158 -9.40 -10.16 18.65
N ASN A 159 -8.09 -10.21 18.38
CA ASN A 159 -7.11 -10.74 19.34
C ASN A 159 -6.45 -9.64 20.19
N SER A 160 -5.21 -9.85 20.64
CA SER A 160 -4.47 -9.01 21.58
C SER A 160 -3.58 -7.96 20.87
N PRO A 161 -4.07 -6.74 20.62
CA PRO A 161 -3.26 -5.71 19.98
C PRO A 161 -2.33 -5.01 20.97
N ILE A 162 -1.23 -4.49 20.44
CA ILE A 162 -0.38 -3.51 21.13
C ILE A 162 -0.71 -2.15 20.54
N PHE A 163 -1.28 -1.27 21.34
CA PHE A 163 -1.81 0.00 20.90
C PHE A 163 -1.18 1.17 21.66
N LYS A 164 -0.74 2.19 20.92
CA LYS A 164 -0.27 3.46 21.49
C LYS A 164 -0.92 4.65 20.77
N SER A 165 -1.56 5.55 21.51
CA SER A 165 -2.05 6.84 20.97
C SER A 165 -1.76 8.02 21.89
N ASN A 166 -1.61 9.23 21.34
CA ASN A 166 -1.55 10.42 22.20
C ASN A 166 -2.97 10.87 22.57
N ASN A 167 -3.87 10.99 21.58
CA ASN A 167 -5.25 11.43 21.81
C ASN A 167 -6.21 10.25 22.06
N SER A 168 -7.48 10.57 22.33
CA SER A 168 -8.55 9.63 22.68
C SER A 168 -8.94 8.72 21.50
N PRO A 169 -8.61 7.43 21.52
CA PRO A 169 -9.01 6.50 20.48
C PRO A 169 -10.41 5.92 20.73
N ILE A 170 -11.08 5.49 19.66
CA ILE A 170 -12.24 4.61 19.74
C ILE A 170 -11.73 3.19 19.50
N PHE A 171 -11.91 2.30 20.48
CA PHE A 171 -11.24 1.02 20.53
C PHE A 171 -12.19 -0.13 20.85
N LYS A 172 -12.29 -1.12 19.96
CA LYS A 172 -13.05 -2.34 20.20
C LYS A 172 -12.16 -3.58 20.04
N SER A 173 -12.04 -4.39 21.09
CA SER A 173 -11.33 -5.68 21.05
C SER A 173 -12.12 -6.79 21.75
N ASN A 174 -12.05 -8.01 21.24
CA ASN A 174 -12.64 -9.17 21.94
C ASN A 174 -11.69 -9.72 23.02
N ASN A 175 -10.36 -9.60 22.83
CA ASN A 175 -9.35 -10.05 23.78
C ASN A 175 -8.62 -8.88 24.43
N SER A 176 -7.89 -9.15 25.52
CA SER A 176 -7.14 -8.16 26.33
C SER A 176 -6.07 -7.41 25.51
N PRO A 177 -6.21 -6.10 25.30
CA PRO A 177 -5.21 -5.29 24.63
C PRO A 177 -4.12 -4.80 25.59
N ILE A 178 -2.92 -4.54 25.07
CA ILE A 178 -1.90 -3.75 25.76
C ILE A 178 -2.04 -2.31 25.26
N PHE A 179 -2.39 -1.40 26.17
CA PHE A 179 -2.74 -0.04 25.82
C PHE A 179 -1.85 0.98 26.54
N LYS A 180 -1.37 1.98 25.80
CA LYS A 180 -0.70 3.15 26.36
C LYS A 180 -1.21 4.41 25.66
N SER A 181 -1.89 5.29 26.38
CA SER A 181 -2.26 6.60 25.86
C SER A 181 -2.08 7.71 26.88
N ASN A 182 -2.06 8.95 26.38
CA ASN A 182 -2.11 10.13 27.24
C ASN A 182 -3.56 10.47 27.64
N ASN A 183 -4.54 10.13 26.80
CA ASN A 183 -5.97 10.39 27.05
C ASN A 183 -6.78 9.10 27.12
N SER A 184 -7.82 9.05 27.96
CA SER A 184 -8.66 7.87 28.14
C SER A 184 -9.28 7.37 26.83
N PRO A 185 -9.20 6.06 26.52
CA PRO A 185 -9.88 5.46 25.38
C PRO A 185 -11.39 5.40 25.60
N ILE A 186 -12.11 5.50 24.48
CA ILE A 186 -13.53 5.15 24.41
C ILE A 186 -13.58 3.69 23.93
N PHE A 187 -14.09 2.81 24.79
CA PHE A 187 -14.26 1.38 24.50
C PHE A 187 -15.60 1.07 23.82
#